data_AF-A0A353GCS5-F1
#
_entry.id   AF-A0A353GCS5-F1
#
_cell.length_a   1.000
_cell.length_b   1.000
_cell.length_c   1.000
_cell.angle_alpha   90.00
_cell.angle_beta   90.00
_cell.angle_gamma   90.00
#
_symmetry.space_group_name_H-M   'P 1'
#
loop_
_entity.id
_entity.type
_entity.pdbx_description
1 polymer ?
#
loop_
_entity_poly.entity_id
_entity_poly.type
_entity_poly.pdbx_seq_one_letter_code
_entity_poly.pdbx_strand_id
1 'polypeptide(L)'
;MDSIDFSLFGHWPLPVLSADAPREQLEIKAADLATLHALYADLLNDLTQEMRAQFEQFRILREGAEALMRGEDDAAAKLARADLKAASDAMSVIVRTLEKIDALQRQLARDREAEEDRAGSSSETLDAAQARLLALVETQAEAKAQLLFADWKNKAHTAGVDPPS
;
A
#
# COMPACT_ATOMS: atom_id res chain seq x y z
N MET A 1 12.87 -43.87 -31.70
CA MET A 1 12.46 -42.72 -30.85
C MET A 1 10.99 -42.54 -31.12
N ASP A 2 10.15 -43.15 -30.29
CA ASP A 2 8.71 -43.09 -30.47
C ASP A 2 8.24 -41.65 -30.26
N SER A 3 7.60 -41.07 -31.27
CA SER A 3 7.09 -39.71 -31.21
C SER A 3 5.92 -39.67 -30.26
N ILE A 4 6.09 -38.96 -29.14
CA ILE A 4 5.01 -38.72 -28.18
C ILE A 4 3.89 -37.96 -28.91
N ASP A 5 2.71 -38.56 -28.99
CA ASP A 5 1.53 -37.93 -29.57
C ASP A 5 0.90 -36.96 -28.56
N PHE A 6 1.15 -35.67 -28.77
CA PHE A 6 0.65 -34.59 -27.91
C PHE A 6 -0.87 -34.41 -27.97
N SER A 7 -1.57 -35.03 -28.93
CA SER A 7 -3.03 -34.96 -29.04
C SER A 7 -3.77 -35.72 -27.92
N LEU A 8 -3.09 -36.65 -27.23
CA LEU A 8 -3.59 -37.35 -26.05
C LEU A 8 -3.75 -36.45 -24.82
N PHE A 9 -2.96 -35.37 -24.75
CA PHE A 9 -3.10 -34.34 -23.73
C PHE A 9 -4.08 -33.30 -24.27
N GLY A 10 -5.38 -33.57 -24.11
CA GLY A 10 -6.46 -32.65 -24.51
C GLY A 10 -6.16 -31.20 -24.10
N HIS A 11 -6.74 -30.23 -24.82
CA HIS A 11 -6.36 -28.83 -24.76
C HIS A 11 -6.39 -28.33 -23.31
N TRP A 12 -5.21 -28.14 -22.72
CA TRP A 12 -5.09 -27.53 -21.41
C TRP A 12 -5.83 -26.19 -21.48
N PRO A 13 -6.74 -25.88 -20.55
CA PRO A 13 -7.39 -24.58 -20.57
C PRO A 13 -6.28 -23.55 -20.48
N LEU A 14 -6.05 -22.82 -21.57
CA LEU A 14 -5.28 -21.59 -21.51
C LEU A 14 -5.95 -20.80 -20.40
N PRO A 15 -5.23 -20.38 -19.34
CA PRO A 15 -5.82 -19.45 -18.41
C PRO A 15 -6.37 -18.33 -19.26
N VAL A 16 -7.64 -17.97 -19.06
CA VAL A 16 -8.19 -16.72 -19.58
C VAL A 16 -7.49 -15.61 -18.79
N LEU A 17 -6.19 -15.46 -19.02
CA LEU A 17 -5.56 -14.16 -19.05
C LEU A 17 -6.20 -13.54 -20.27
N SER A 18 -7.36 -12.93 -20.05
CA SER A 18 -7.94 -12.02 -21.01
C SER A 18 -6.79 -11.18 -21.55
N ALA A 19 -6.61 -11.13 -22.86
CA ALA A 19 -5.64 -10.23 -23.47
C ALA A 19 -5.94 -8.76 -23.10
N ASP A 20 -7.13 -8.49 -22.55
CA ASP A 20 -7.58 -7.23 -21.95
C ASP A 20 -7.43 -7.15 -20.43
N ALA A 21 -6.84 -8.13 -19.73
CA ALA A 21 -6.45 -7.93 -18.34
C ALA A 21 -5.29 -6.93 -18.33
N PRO A 22 -5.48 -5.68 -17.87
CA PRO A 22 -4.46 -4.67 -17.98
C PRO A 22 -3.30 -5.11 -17.09
N ARG A 23 -2.18 -5.48 -17.69
CA ARG A 23 -0.88 -5.53 -16.99
C ARG A 23 -0.57 -4.20 -16.27
N GLU A 24 -1.29 -3.15 -16.62
CA GLU A 24 -1.28 -1.81 -16.02
C GLU A 24 -1.86 -1.75 -14.59
N GLN A 25 -2.67 -2.70 -14.11
CA GLN A 25 -3.30 -2.58 -12.78
C GLN A 25 -2.37 -2.90 -11.59
N LEU A 26 -1.25 -3.60 -11.80
CA LEU A 26 -0.23 -3.83 -10.78
C LEU A 26 1.00 -2.90 -10.93
N GLU A 27 0.98 -2.06 -11.96
CA GLU A 27 2.02 -1.10 -12.30
C GLU A 27 1.55 0.33 -11.97
N ILE A 28 1.07 0.56 -10.74
CA ILE A 28 1.19 1.89 -10.13
C ILE A 28 2.68 2.05 -9.80
N LYS A 29 3.48 2.34 -10.84
CA LYS A 29 4.94 2.19 -10.91
C LYS A 29 5.63 3.15 -9.95
N ALA A 30 6.68 2.65 -9.29
CA ALA A 30 7.54 3.37 -8.36
C ALA A 30 8.01 4.80 -8.78
N ALA A 31 7.97 5.16 -10.07
CA ALA A 31 8.25 6.52 -10.55
C ALA A 31 7.20 7.55 -10.08
N ASP A 32 5.93 7.17 -10.02
CA ASP A 32 4.86 8.04 -9.51
C ASP A 32 4.97 8.20 -8.00
N LEU A 33 5.43 7.16 -7.30
CA LEU A 33 5.72 7.21 -5.86
C LEU A 33 6.92 8.13 -5.56
N ALA A 34 7.99 8.05 -6.35
CA ALA A 34 9.15 8.94 -6.20
C ALA A 34 8.79 10.41 -6.47
N THR A 35 7.98 10.66 -7.50
CA THR A 35 7.47 12.00 -7.83
C THR A 35 6.56 12.53 -6.71
N LEU A 36 5.66 11.70 -6.19
CA LEU A 36 4.80 12.04 -5.06
C LEU A 36 5.62 12.33 -3.79
N HIS A 37 6.68 11.55 -3.54
CA HIS A 37 7.57 11.76 -2.40
C HIS A 37 8.31 13.09 -2.51
N ALA A 38 8.80 13.44 -3.70
CA ALA A 38 9.44 14.73 -3.95
C ALA A 38 8.46 15.90 -3.71
N LEU A 39 7.24 15.81 -4.26
CA LEU A 39 6.19 16.82 -4.04
C LEU A 39 5.83 16.96 -2.55
N TYR A 40 5.78 15.84 -1.82
CA TYR A 40 5.51 15.85 -0.38
C TYR A 40 6.65 16.50 0.41
N ALA A 41 7.90 16.22 0.04
CA ALA A 41 9.07 16.86 0.65
C ALA A 41 9.10 18.37 0.40
N ASP A 42 8.78 18.81 -0.82
CA ASP A 42 8.68 20.22 -1.18
C ASP A 42 7.55 20.91 -0.38
N LEU A 43 6.37 20.29 -0.30
CA LEU A 43 5.26 20.80 0.50
C LEU A 43 5.63 20.94 1.98
N LEU A 44 6.32 19.95 2.56
CA LEU A 44 6.78 20.03 3.94
C LEU A 44 7.79 21.16 4.15
N ASN A 45 8.69 21.37 3.19
CA ASN A 45 9.65 22.46 3.22
C ASN A 45 8.95 23.82 3.15
N ASP A 46 7.98 23.98 2.25
CA ASP A 46 7.17 25.20 2.12
C ASP A 46 6.39 25.50 3.40
N LEU A 47 5.72 24.49 3.97
CA LEU A 47 5.02 24.62 5.25
C LEU A 47 5.98 24.98 6.38
N THR A 48 7.19 24.44 6.40
CA THR A 48 8.20 24.76 7.41
C THR A 48 8.72 26.20 7.25
N GLN A 49 8.91 26.67 6.01
CA GLN A 49 9.29 28.05 5.73
C GLN A 49 8.18 29.02 6.13
N GLU A 50 6.93 28.71 5.79
CA GLU A 50 5.77 29.51 6.16
C GLU A 50 5.61 29.59 7.68
N MET A 51 5.77 28.47 8.40
CA MET A 51 5.78 28.48 9.87
C MET A 51 6.89 29.36 10.44
N ARG A 52 8.11 29.28 9.89
CA ARG A 52 9.21 30.16 10.29
C ARG A 52 8.86 31.64 10.08
N ALA A 53 8.24 31.98 8.95
CA ALA A 53 7.80 33.34 8.66
C ALA A 53 6.75 33.83 9.66
N GLN A 54 5.78 32.98 10.03
CA GLN A 54 4.77 33.32 11.03
C GLN A 54 5.36 33.51 12.43
N PHE A 55 6.34 32.70 12.83
CA PHE A 55 7.08 32.92 14.08
C PHE A 55 7.85 34.25 14.08
N GLU A 56 8.46 34.61 12.96
CA GLU A 56 9.18 35.88 12.83
C GLU A 56 8.24 37.08 12.88
N GLN A 57 7.07 36.99 12.24
CA GLN A 57 6.01 38.00 12.37
C GLN A 57 5.53 38.15 13.81
N PHE A 58 5.37 37.04 14.55
CA PHE A 58 5.04 37.10 15.97
C PHE A 58 6.14 37.77 16.80
N ARG A 59 7.42 37.51 16.50
CA ARG A 59 8.55 38.17 17.16
C ARG A 59 8.49 39.69 16.98
N ILE A 60 8.26 40.14 15.75
CA ILE A 60 8.10 41.57 15.42
C ILE A 60 6.89 42.18 16.13
N LEU A 61 5.75 41.49 16.13
CA LEU A 61 4.52 41.94 16.80
C LEU A 61 4.74 42.07 18.31
N ARG A 62 5.45 41.12 18.92
CA ARG A 62 5.81 41.17 20.34
C ARG A 62 6.71 42.37 20.65
N GLU A 63 7.74 42.63 19.85
CA GLU A 63 8.64 43.76 20.03
C GLU A 63 7.92 45.11 19.88
N GLY A 64 7.03 45.23 18.90
CA GLY A 64 6.18 46.40 18.71
C GLY A 64 5.21 46.61 19.88
N ALA A 65 4.58 45.55 20.37
CA ALA A 65 3.69 45.60 21.53
C ALA A 65 4.45 46.00 22.81
N GLU A 66 5.66 45.49 23.03
CA GLU A 66 6.53 45.87 24.15
C GLU A 66 6.97 47.35 24.08
N ALA A 67 7.15 47.90 22.87
CA ALA A 67 7.42 49.33 22.69
C ALA A 67 6.20 50.18 23.06
N LEU A 68 5.00 49.81 22.60
CA LEU A 68 3.75 50.50 22.92
C LEU A 68 3.42 50.44 24.42
N MET A 69 3.70 49.32 25.08
CA MET A 69 3.49 49.17 26.53
C MET A 69 4.43 50.02 27.40
N ARG A 70 5.57 50.48 26.85
CA ARG A 70 6.51 51.39 27.53
C ARG A 70 6.20 52.87 27.28
N GLY A 71 5.28 53.17 26.36
CA GLY A 71 4.84 54.53 26.08
C GLY A 71 3.89 55.07 27.15
N GLU A 72 3.57 56.37 27.05
CA GLU A 72 2.66 57.05 27.99
C GLU A 72 1.16 56.85 27.63
N ASP A 73 0.86 56.27 26.47
CA ASP A 73 -0.52 56.02 26.03
C ASP A 73 -1.06 54.69 26.58
N ASP A 74 -1.85 54.78 27.65
CA ASP A 74 -2.50 53.63 28.29
C ASP A 74 -3.51 52.90 27.38
N ALA A 75 -4.16 53.61 26.46
CA ALA A 75 -5.10 52.99 25.52
C ALA A 75 -4.33 52.13 24.49
N ALA A 76 -3.24 52.66 23.93
CA ALA A 76 -2.36 51.91 23.04
C ALA A 76 -1.71 50.71 23.75
N ALA A 77 -1.26 50.89 25.00
CA ALA A 77 -0.68 49.81 25.80
C ALA A 77 -1.69 48.68 26.09
N LYS A 78 -2.97 49.00 26.35
CA LYS A 78 -4.03 48.00 26.55
C LYS A 78 -4.34 47.24 25.27
N LEU A 79 -4.44 47.93 24.13
CA LEU A 79 -4.66 47.29 22.84
C LEU A 79 -3.52 46.33 22.50
N ALA A 80 -2.27 46.77 22.66
CA ALA A 80 -1.08 45.95 22.42
C ALA A 80 -1.06 44.66 23.28
N ARG A 81 -1.51 44.72 24.54
CA ARG A 81 -1.64 43.54 25.41
C ARG A 81 -2.70 42.57 24.91
N ALA A 82 -3.83 43.08 24.44
CA ALA A 82 -4.91 42.27 23.91
C ALA A 82 -4.48 41.55 22.61
N ASP A 83 -3.82 42.27 21.70
CA ASP A 83 -3.33 41.70 20.44
C ASP A 83 -2.25 40.64 20.66
N LEU A 84 -1.29 40.91 21.55
CA LEU A 84 -0.26 39.94 21.92
C LEU A 84 -0.87 38.67 22.52
N LYS A 85 -1.89 38.84 23.37
CA LYS A 85 -2.63 37.71 23.94
C LYS A 85 -3.33 36.89 22.86
N ALA A 86 -4.07 37.55 21.96
CA ALA A 86 -4.78 36.86 20.87
C ALA A 86 -3.81 36.10 19.95
N ALA A 87 -2.68 36.72 19.59
CA ALA A 87 -1.64 36.09 18.79
C ALA A 87 -1.00 34.88 19.51
N SER A 88 -0.72 35.00 20.81
CA SER A 88 -0.19 33.89 21.62
C SER A 88 -1.18 32.73 21.75
N ASP A 89 -2.47 33.03 21.91
CA ASP A 89 -3.53 32.02 21.98
C ASP A 89 -3.67 31.29 20.62
N ALA A 90 -3.59 32.02 19.51
CA ALA A 90 -3.60 31.45 18.15
C ALA A 90 -2.39 30.53 17.91
N MET A 91 -1.18 30.95 18.29
CA MET A 91 0.02 30.10 18.21
C MET A 91 -0.13 28.82 19.03
N SER A 92 -0.72 28.91 20.22
CA SER A 92 -0.95 27.74 21.07
C SER A 92 -1.87 26.71 20.40
N VAL A 93 -2.87 27.17 19.65
CA VAL A 93 -3.74 26.29 18.85
C VAL A 93 -2.94 25.65 17.71
N ILE A 94 -2.14 26.43 16.97
CA ILE A 94 -1.32 25.93 15.87
C ILE A 94 -0.36 24.84 16.35
N VAL A 95 0.39 25.09 17.42
CA VAL A 95 1.34 24.12 17.98
C VAL A 95 0.62 22.84 18.39
N ARG A 96 -0.52 22.94 19.08
CA ARG A 96 -1.33 21.77 19.47
C ARG A 96 -1.83 20.99 18.25
N THR A 97 -2.19 21.66 17.16
CA THR A 97 -2.59 20.97 15.93
C THR A 97 -1.42 20.26 15.27
N LEU A 98 -0.22 20.85 15.26
CA LEU A 98 0.99 20.21 14.75
C LEU A 98 1.38 18.97 15.57
N GLU A 99 1.31 19.06 16.90
CA GLU A 99 1.53 17.92 17.79
C GLU A 99 0.56 16.77 17.51
N LYS A 100 -0.72 17.08 17.29
CA LYS A 100 -1.72 16.06 16.92
C LYS A 100 -1.44 15.45 15.55
N ILE A 101 -1.04 16.25 14.57
CA ILE A 101 -0.68 15.75 13.24
C ILE A 101 0.54 14.83 13.32
N ASP A 102 1.59 15.21 14.05
CA ASP A 102 2.77 14.36 14.27
C ASP A 102 2.38 13.03 14.95
N ALA A 103 1.55 13.08 15.99
CA ALA A 103 1.06 11.88 16.67
C ALA A 103 0.29 10.95 15.71
N LEU A 104 -0.58 11.51 14.85
CA LEU A 104 -1.33 10.76 13.85
C LEU A 104 -0.41 10.16 12.78
N GLN A 105 0.58 10.91 12.28
CA GLN A 105 1.55 10.42 11.31
C GLN A 105 2.36 9.24 11.87
N ARG A 106 2.80 9.34 13.13
CA ARG A 106 3.49 8.24 13.83
C ARG A 106 2.59 7.03 14.02
N GLN A 107 1.30 7.25 14.32
CA GLN A 107 0.34 6.16 14.44
C GLN A 107 0.12 5.46 13.09
N LEU A 108 -0.12 6.22 12.02
CA LEU A 108 -0.30 5.66 10.68
C LEU A 108 0.93 4.87 10.20
N ALA A 109 2.14 5.33 10.53
CA ALA A 109 3.37 4.58 10.22
C ALA A 109 3.40 3.21 10.92
N ARG A 110 3.05 3.16 12.21
CA ARG A 110 2.94 1.90 12.96
C ARG A 110 1.81 1.01 12.45
N ASP A 111 0.68 1.60 12.09
CA ASP A 111 -0.48 0.86 11.59
C ASP A 111 -0.15 0.17 10.26
N ARG A 112 0.59 0.86 9.36
CA ARG A 112 1.12 0.27 8.12
C ARG A 112 2.09 -0.88 8.39
N GLU A 113 3.05 -0.71 9.28
CA GLU A 113 4.00 -1.76 9.67
C GLU A 113 3.26 -3.00 10.22
N ALA A 114 2.27 -2.79 11.10
CA ALA A 114 1.46 -3.88 11.65
C ALA A 114 0.56 -4.57 10.61
N GLU A 115 0.11 -3.84 9.57
CA GLU A 115 -0.61 -4.42 8.44
C GLU A 115 0.31 -5.24 7.54
N GLU A 116 1.52 -4.76 7.25
CA GLU A 116 2.54 -5.49 6.50
C GLU A 116 2.92 -6.80 7.21
N ASP A 117 3.11 -6.78 8.53
CA ASP A 117 3.38 -7.97 9.34
C ASP A 117 2.21 -8.98 9.26
N ARG A 118 0.95 -8.52 9.37
CA ARG A 118 -0.23 -9.38 9.25
C ARG A 118 -0.42 -9.92 7.84
N ALA A 119 -0.15 -9.13 6.80
CA ALA A 119 -0.21 -9.57 5.41
C ALA A 119 0.88 -10.62 5.13
N GLY A 120 2.09 -10.41 5.63
CA GLY A 120 3.21 -11.36 5.54
C GLY A 120 2.95 -12.66 6.31
N SER A 121 2.20 -12.63 7.41
CA SER A 121 1.88 -13.84 8.19
C SER A 121 0.64 -14.60 7.68
N SER A 122 -0.26 -13.95 6.94
CA SER A 122 -1.53 -14.54 6.47
C SER A 122 -1.52 -14.89 4.97
N SER A 123 -0.64 -14.26 4.19
CA SER A 123 -0.38 -14.71 2.83
C SER A 123 0.36 -16.03 2.88
N GLU A 124 -0.21 -17.06 2.28
CA GLU A 124 0.55 -18.25 1.97
C GLU A 124 1.83 -17.83 1.19
N THR A 125 2.98 -18.39 1.57
CA THR A 125 4.22 -18.16 0.82
C THR A 125 4.07 -18.68 -0.59
N LEU A 126 4.71 -18.04 -1.57
CA LEU A 126 4.66 -18.47 -2.97
C LEU A 126 4.99 -19.97 -3.12
N ASP A 127 5.99 -20.46 -2.37
CA ASP A 127 6.40 -21.86 -2.34
C ASP A 127 5.31 -22.80 -1.84
N ALA A 128 4.59 -22.42 -0.77
CA ALA A 128 3.49 -23.23 -0.26
C ALA A 128 2.32 -23.27 -1.25
N ALA A 129 2.04 -22.14 -1.91
CA ALA A 129 1.01 -22.04 -2.94
C ALA A 129 1.35 -22.92 -4.15
N GLN A 130 2.61 -22.91 -4.57
CA GLN A 130 3.13 -23.75 -5.64
C GLN A 130 3.03 -25.24 -5.29
N ALA A 131 3.43 -25.62 -4.07
CA ALA A 131 3.38 -27.01 -3.61
C ALA A 131 1.93 -27.54 -3.61
N ARG A 132 0.97 -26.73 -3.16
CA ARG A 132 -0.46 -27.08 -3.19
C ARG A 132 -1.00 -27.21 -4.60
N LEU A 133 -0.63 -26.31 -5.51
CA LEU A 133 -1.05 -26.39 -6.91
C LEU A 133 -0.52 -27.68 -7.55
N LEU A 134 0.76 -28.02 -7.33
CA LEU A 134 1.35 -29.26 -7.83
C LEU A 134 0.62 -30.49 -7.29
N ALA A 135 0.31 -30.53 -6.00
CA ALA A 135 -0.44 -31.65 -5.40
C ALA A 135 -1.86 -31.80 -6.02
N LEU A 136 -2.55 -30.68 -6.29
CA LEU A 136 -3.85 -30.70 -6.97
C LEU A 136 -3.75 -31.22 -8.41
N VAL A 137 -2.71 -30.81 -9.14
CA VAL A 137 -2.45 -31.29 -10.50
C VAL A 137 -2.16 -32.79 -10.50
N GLU A 138 -1.32 -33.27 -9.59
CA GLU A 138 -1.02 -34.70 -9.43
C GLU A 138 -2.31 -35.51 -9.18
N THR A 139 -3.14 -35.04 -8.24
CA THR A 139 -4.42 -35.69 -7.90
C THR A 139 -5.36 -35.76 -9.10
N GLN A 140 -5.46 -34.69 -9.89
CA GLN A 140 -6.28 -34.68 -11.11
C GLN A 140 -5.70 -35.59 -12.19
N ALA A 141 -4.38 -35.62 -12.35
CA ALA A 141 -3.70 -36.47 -13.32
C ALA A 141 -3.93 -37.95 -13.00
N GLU A 142 -3.81 -38.35 -11.73
CA GLU A 142 -4.09 -39.71 -11.28
C GLU A 142 -5.55 -40.09 -11.51
N ALA A 143 -6.50 -39.23 -11.14
CA ALA A 143 -7.92 -39.48 -11.37
C ALA A 143 -8.22 -39.67 -12.87
N LYS A 144 -7.64 -38.84 -13.74
CA LYS A 144 -7.80 -38.95 -15.19
C LYS A 144 -7.14 -40.22 -15.74
N ALA A 145 -5.96 -40.58 -15.26
CA ALA A 145 -5.26 -41.80 -15.66
C ALA A 145 -6.07 -43.05 -15.29
N GLN A 146 -6.67 -43.10 -14.10
CA GLN A 146 -7.53 -44.20 -13.68
C GLN A 146 -8.77 -44.35 -14.57
N LEU A 147 -9.42 -43.24 -14.94
CA LEU A 147 -10.55 -43.25 -15.86
C LEU A 147 -10.14 -43.75 -17.25
N LEU A 148 -9.06 -43.22 -17.81
CA LEU A 148 -8.56 -43.65 -19.12
C LEU A 148 -8.16 -45.14 -19.12
N PHE A 149 -7.57 -45.61 -18.02
CA PHE A 149 -7.21 -47.02 -17.87
C PHE A 149 -8.44 -47.93 -17.77
N ALA A 150 -9.48 -47.52 -17.04
CA ALA A 150 -10.74 -48.25 -16.98
C ALA A 150 -11.44 -48.30 -18.35
N ASP A 151 -11.50 -47.17 -19.06
CA ASP A 151 -12.06 -47.08 -20.41
C ASP A 151 -11.31 -47.96 -21.40
N TRP A 152 -9.98 -47.97 -21.32
CA TRP A 152 -9.14 -48.83 -22.14
C TRP A 152 -9.39 -50.31 -21.85
N LYS A 153 -9.48 -50.73 -20.58
CA LYS A 153 -9.84 -52.12 -20.22
C LYS A 153 -11.21 -52.53 -20.77
N ASN A 154 -12.21 -51.65 -20.67
CA ASN A 154 -13.55 -51.91 -21.19
C ASN A 154 -13.55 -52.06 -22.72
N LYS A 155 -12.75 -51.25 -23.42
CA LYS A 155 -12.55 -51.36 -24.87
C LYS A 155 -11.78 -52.63 -25.26
N ALA A 156 -10.77 -53.02 -24.48
CA ALA A 156 -10.00 -54.25 -24.70
C ALA A 156 -10.89 -55.50 -24.54
N HIS A 157 -11.74 -55.54 -23.50
CA HIS A 157 -12.72 -56.61 -23.28
C HIS A 157 -13.75 -56.73 -24.41
N THR A 158 -14.20 -55.60 -24.96
CA THR A 158 -15.17 -55.60 -26.07
C THR A 158 -14.53 -55.90 -27.43
N ALA A 159 -13.22 -55.70 -27.58
CA ALA A 159 -12.45 -56.00 -28.79
C ALA A 159 -11.79 -57.40 -28.80
N GLY A 160 -11.90 -58.18 -27.71
CA GLY A 160 -11.34 -59.54 -27.63
C GLY A 160 -9.81 -59.61 -27.54
N VAL A 161 -9.15 -58.53 -27.09
CA VAL A 161 -7.70 -58.49 -26.87
C VAL A 161 -7.44 -58.43 -25.36
N ASP A 162 -6.67 -59.38 -24.83
CA ASP A 162 -6.36 -59.41 -23.40
C ASP A 162 -5.44 -58.23 -23.00
N PRO A 163 -5.75 -57.52 -21.91
CA PRO A 163 -4.87 -56.49 -21.38
C PRO A 163 -3.61 -57.11 -20.73
N PRO A 164 -2.42 -56.48 -20.78
CA PRO A 164 -1.26 -57.00 -20.09
C PRO A 164 -1.43 -56.87 -18.57
N SER A 165 -0.93 -57.89 -17.87
CA SER A 165 -0.92 -58.05 -16.41
C SER A 165 -0.20 -56.93 -15.68
#